data_AF-A0A2M8D1V3-F1
#
_entry.id   AF-A0A2M8D1V3-F1
#
_cell.length_a   1.000
_cell.length_b   1.000
_cell.length_c   1.000
_cell.angle_alpha   90.00
_cell.angle_beta   90.00
_cell.angle_gamma   90.00
#
_symmetry.space_group_name_H-M   'P 1'
#
loop_
_entity.id
_entity.type
_entity.pdbx_description
1 polymer ?
#
loop_
_entity_poly.entity_id
_entity_poly.type
_entity_poly.pdbx_seq_one_letter_code
_entity_poly.pdbx_strand_id
1 'polypeptide(L)'
;MLDLKKKILDGSIPQDVLSAIATLTFPLPTDQVLALFPVVYQKGDEGIQEAVSVSFSEIPTEVVGDFLIHTDEIDVLSFYFEFLSDGSQENAEKYYLDILRNPACTTGILEKMATLSSSAVLNYLLNNHSLLQSHSTVFDNLKENDALSPAQSRRLQEYLRFGLVGEKADEGTAKESALESTEQAVEEDVAELKEGLSGEDLAIYSELVAEENEENLNAPSLIEIEDD
;
A
#
# COMPACT_ATOMS: atom_id res chain seq x y z
N MET A 1 -20.41 19.45 -11.56
CA MET A 1 -20.60 18.02 -11.90
C MET A 1 -21.61 17.31 -10.96
N LEU A 2 -22.67 17.99 -10.47
CA LEU A 2 -23.42 17.55 -9.26
C LEU A 2 -24.91 17.23 -9.45
N ASP A 3 -25.49 17.41 -10.64
CA ASP A 3 -26.93 17.19 -10.85
C ASP A 3 -27.23 15.77 -11.35
N LEU A 4 -26.39 15.22 -12.23
CA LEU A 4 -26.60 13.87 -12.78
C LEU A 4 -26.33 12.77 -11.75
N LYS A 5 -25.23 12.84 -10.99
CA LYS A 5 -24.91 11.89 -9.91
C LYS A 5 -26.05 11.79 -8.89
N LYS A 6 -26.61 12.94 -8.47
CA LYS A 6 -27.77 12.99 -7.54
C LYS A 6 -29.01 12.34 -8.15
N LYS A 7 -29.33 12.67 -9.40
CA LYS A 7 -30.48 12.08 -10.10
C LYS A 7 -30.38 10.56 -10.23
N ILE A 8 -29.19 10.02 -10.47
CA ILE A 8 -28.95 8.57 -10.51
C ILE A 8 -29.13 7.95 -9.11
N LEU A 9 -28.56 8.57 -8.08
CA LEU A 9 -28.70 8.10 -6.69
C LEU A 9 -30.17 8.04 -6.25
N ASP A 10 -30.96 9.05 -6.63
CA ASP A 10 -32.39 9.17 -6.36
C ASP A 10 -33.25 8.23 -7.24
N GLY A 11 -32.64 7.46 -8.14
CA GLY A 11 -33.33 6.50 -9.01
C GLY A 11 -34.24 7.13 -10.07
N SER A 12 -34.09 8.43 -10.32
CA SER A 12 -34.93 9.19 -11.26
C SER A 12 -34.52 9.03 -12.72
N ILE A 13 -33.45 8.29 -13.00
CA ILE A 13 -32.88 8.12 -14.33
C ILE A 13 -33.40 6.82 -14.96
N PRO A 14 -33.90 6.86 -16.21
CA PRO A 14 -34.32 5.66 -16.95
C PRO A 14 -33.17 4.67 -17.19
N GLN A 15 -33.49 3.38 -17.27
CA GLN A 15 -32.50 2.32 -17.56
C GLN A 15 -31.70 2.56 -18.84
N ASP A 16 -32.34 3.09 -19.90
CA ASP A 16 -31.67 3.41 -21.16
C ASP A 16 -30.51 4.41 -20.98
N VAL A 17 -30.64 5.34 -20.02
CA VAL A 17 -29.59 6.32 -19.73
C VAL A 17 -28.46 5.68 -18.92
N LEU A 18 -28.79 4.79 -17.97
CA LEU A 18 -27.77 4.01 -17.24
C LEU A 18 -26.96 3.14 -18.20
N SER A 19 -27.64 2.45 -19.11
CA SER A 19 -27.02 1.66 -20.18
C SER A 19 -26.16 2.53 -21.11
N ALA A 20 -26.64 3.72 -21.50
CA ALA A 20 -25.86 4.63 -22.33
C ALA A 20 -24.57 5.10 -21.64
N ILE A 21 -24.61 5.37 -20.32
CA ILE A 21 -23.42 5.72 -19.54
C ILE A 21 -22.49 4.50 -19.44
N ALA A 22 -23.04 3.33 -19.11
CA ALA A 22 -22.29 2.09 -18.96
C ALA A 22 -21.59 1.64 -20.25
N THR A 23 -22.12 2.01 -21.41
CA THR A 23 -21.58 1.66 -22.74
C THR A 23 -20.77 2.79 -23.39
N LEU A 24 -20.45 3.85 -22.64
CA LEU A 24 -19.71 5.03 -23.15
C LEU A 24 -20.40 5.74 -24.35
N THR A 25 -21.69 5.51 -24.57
CA THR A 25 -22.46 6.14 -25.65
C THR A 25 -23.15 7.43 -25.20
N PHE A 26 -23.20 7.69 -23.89
CA PHE A 26 -23.73 8.92 -23.34
C PHE A 26 -22.78 10.10 -23.63
N PRO A 27 -23.29 11.29 -24.04
CA PRO A 27 -22.46 12.40 -24.52
C PRO A 27 -21.81 13.18 -23.36
N LEU A 28 -21.01 12.49 -22.56
CA LEU A 28 -20.20 13.06 -21.50
C LEU A 28 -18.72 12.79 -21.74
N PRO A 29 -17.84 13.70 -21.26
CA PRO A 29 -16.41 13.43 -21.16
C PRO A 29 -16.11 12.14 -20.37
N THR A 30 -15.05 11.43 -20.74
CA THR A 30 -14.71 10.12 -20.16
C THR A 30 -14.47 10.18 -18.65
N ASP A 31 -13.85 11.24 -18.14
CA ASP A 31 -13.64 11.51 -16.70
C ASP A 31 -14.98 11.63 -15.95
N GLN A 32 -15.97 12.28 -16.56
CA GLN A 32 -17.32 12.37 -16.01
C GLN A 32 -18.03 11.03 -16.02
N VAL A 33 -17.80 10.21 -17.04
CA VAL A 33 -18.37 8.86 -17.12
C VAL A 33 -17.74 7.96 -16.06
N LEU A 34 -16.42 8.02 -15.86
CA LEU A 34 -15.71 7.33 -14.79
C LEU A 34 -16.27 7.73 -13.41
N ALA A 35 -16.47 9.01 -13.14
CA ALA A 35 -17.10 9.46 -11.88
C ALA A 35 -18.52 8.90 -11.65
N LEU A 36 -19.22 8.47 -12.71
CA LEU A 36 -20.58 7.92 -12.64
C LEU A 36 -20.61 6.39 -12.60
N PHE A 37 -19.55 5.71 -13.05
CA PHE A 37 -19.46 4.24 -13.06
C PHE A 37 -19.82 3.59 -11.72
N PRO A 38 -19.31 4.04 -10.55
CA PRO A 38 -19.70 3.45 -9.27
C PRO A 38 -21.22 3.48 -9.05
N VAL A 39 -21.86 4.58 -9.39
CA VAL A 39 -23.30 4.78 -9.17
C VAL A 39 -24.12 4.00 -10.20
N VAL A 40 -23.68 3.99 -11.46
CA VAL A 40 -24.33 3.23 -12.54
C VAL A 40 -24.22 1.74 -12.27
N TYR A 41 -23.07 1.26 -11.83
CA TYR A 41 -22.85 -0.15 -11.46
C TYR A 41 -23.78 -0.57 -10.30
N GLN A 42 -23.89 0.25 -9.26
CA GLN A 42 -24.75 -0.05 -8.10
C GLN A 42 -26.25 -0.04 -8.41
N LYS A 43 -26.70 0.80 -9.36
CA LYS A 43 -28.12 0.93 -9.73
C LYS A 43 -28.53 0.09 -10.94
N GLY A 44 -27.55 -0.32 -11.74
CA GLY A 44 -27.73 -1.14 -12.92
C GLY A 44 -28.15 -2.56 -12.58
N ASP A 45 -28.79 -3.22 -13.54
CA ASP A 45 -28.94 -4.67 -13.53
C ASP A 45 -27.62 -5.35 -13.92
N GLU A 46 -27.62 -6.68 -13.95
CA GLU A 46 -26.44 -7.49 -14.29
C GLU A 46 -25.86 -7.12 -15.67
N GLY A 47 -26.71 -6.83 -16.66
CA GLY A 47 -26.27 -6.42 -17.99
C GLY A 47 -25.57 -5.06 -18.00
N ILE A 48 -26.03 -4.11 -17.17
CA ILE A 48 -25.36 -2.81 -17.01
C ILE A 48 -24.05 -2.96 -16.26
N GLN A 49 -23.99 -3.81 -15.23
CA GLN A 49 -22.75 -4.08 -14.49
C GLN A 49 -21.68 -4.71 -15.39
N GLU A 50 -22.07 -5.66 -16.24
CA GLU A 50 -21.21 -6.22 -17.28
C GLU A 50 -20.75 -5.13 -18.26
N ALA A 51 -21.68 -4.29 -18.75
CA ALA A 51 -21.34 -3.21 -19.68
C ALA A 51 -20.35 -2.20 -19.08
N VAL A 52 -20.51 -1.81 -17.81
CA VAL A 52 -19.54 -0.97 -17.09
C VAL A 52 -18.17 -1.64 -17.07
N SER A 53 -18.14 -2.96 -16.82
CA SER A 53 -16.90 -3.71 -16.70
C SER A 53 -16.15 -3.81 -18.02
N VAL A 54 -16.88 -4.11 -19.10
CA VAL A 54 -16.35 -4.11 -20.47
C VAL A 54 -15.84 -2.72 -20.83
N SER A 55 -16.68 -1.70 -20.70
CA SER A 55 -16.32 -0.32 -21.03
C SER A 55 -15.12 0.19 -20.25
N PHE A 56 -15.00 -0.13 -18.96
CA PHE A 56 -13.84 0.26 -18.17
C PHE A 56 -12.53 -0.31 -18.73
N SER A 57 -12.56 -1.54 -19.24
CA SER A 57 -11.39 -2.17 -19.88
C SER A 57 -11.02 -1.56 -21.23
N GLU A 58 -11.96 -0.88 -21.90
CA GLU A 58 -11.73 -0.22 -23.19
C GLU A 58 -11.14 1.19 -23.05
N ILE A 59 -11.25 1.80 -21.86
CA ILE A 59 -10.71 3.15 -21.62
C ILE A 59 -9.18 3.08 -21.53
N PRO A 60 -8.45 3.98 -22.21
CA PRO A 60 -6.99 4.02 -22.12
C PRO A 60 -6.49 4.17 -20.68
N THR A 61 -5.46 3.40 -20.34
CA THR A 61 -4.90 3.36 -18.96
C THR A 61 -4.44 4.72 -18.46
N GLU A 62 -3.98 5.59 -19.35
CA GLU A 62 -3.55 6.95 -19.03
C GLU A 62 -4.72 7.81 -18.56
N VAL A 63 -5.89 7.66 -19.19
CA VAL A 63 -7.11 8.40 -18.84
C VAL A 63 -7.66 7.92 -17.49
N VAL A 64 -7.68 6.60 -17.29
CA VAL A 64 -8.06 6.02 -15.98
C VAL A 64 -7.10 6.47 -14.90
N GLY A 65 -5.79 6.37 -15.14
CA GLY A 65 -4.76 6.79 -14.19
C GLY A 65 -4.87 8.26 -13.81
N ASP A 66 -4.99 9.15 -14.80
CA ASP A 66 -5.17 10.58 -14.58
C ASP A 66 -6.42 10.87 -13.73
N PHE A 67 -7.54 10.24 -14.05
CA PHE A 67 -8.78 10.37 -13.27
C PHE A 67 -8.60 9.92 -11.81
N LEU A 68 -8.04 8.72 -11.58
CA LEU A 68 -7.89 8.15 -10.24
C LEU A 68 -6.91 8.96 -9.39
N ILE A 69 -5.84 9.49 -9.98
CA ILE A 69 -4.86 10.33 -9.27
C ILE A 69 -5.49 11.65 -8.80
N HIS A 70 -6.38 12.24 -9.61
CA HIS A 70 -6.97 13.55 -9.30
C HIS A 70 -8.31 13.49 -8.57
N THR A 71 -8.86 12.29 -8.36
CA THR A 71 -10.10 12.10 -7.60
C THR A 71 -9.83 12.13 -6.09
N ASP A 72 -10.55 12.97 -5.37
CA ASP A 72 -10.53 13.06 -3.90
C ASP A 72 -11.73 12.36 -3.23
N GLU A 73 -12.71 11.92 -4.02
CA GLU A 73 -13.90 11.22 -3.54
C GLU A 73 -13.58 9.76 -3.16
N ILE A 74 -13.48 9.49 -1.86
CA ILE A 74 -13.14 8.17 -1.32
C ILE A 74 -14.12 7.06 -1.73
N ASP A 75 -15.41 7.38 -1.87
CA ASP A 75 -16.44 6.41 -2.28
C ASP A 75 -16.20 5.95 -3.73
N VAL A 76 -15.78 6.88 -4.60
CA VAL A 76 -15.46 6.60 -5.99
C VAL A 76 -14.20 5.75 -6.07
N LEU A 77 -13.14 6.14 -5.35
CA LEU A 77 -11.90 5.39 -5.32
C LEU A 77 -12.06 4.00 -4.72
N SER A 78 -12.89 3.85 -3.68
CA SER A 78 -13.16 2.55 -3.05
C SER A 78 -13.76 1.57 -4.04
N PHE A 79 -14.73 2.00 -4.84
CA PHE A 79 -15.28 1.20 -5.93
C PHE A 79 -14.17 0.73 -6.88
N TYR A 80 -13.29 1.64 -7.32
CA TYR A 80 -12.21 1.29 -8.25
C TYR A 80 -11.16 0.37 -7.65
N PHE A 81 -10.84 0.50 -6.36
CA PHE A 81 -9.90 -0.41 -5.70
C PHE A 81 -10.45 -1.84 -5.66
N GLU A 82 -11.74 -1.99 -5.33
CA GLU A 82 -12.42 -3.28 -5.37
C GLU A 82 -12.46 -3.83 -6.81
N PHE A 83 -12.88 -2.98 -7.76
CA PHE A 83 -12.99 -3.33 -9.17
C PHE A 83 -11.65 -3.75 -9.81
N LEU A 84 -10.55 -3.10 -9.42
CA LEU A 84 -9.20 -3.44 -9.87
C LEU A 84 -8.64 -4.67 -9.16
N SER A 85 -9.02 -4.91 -7.90
CA SER A 85 -8.57 -6.07 -7.12
C SER A 85 -9.13 -7.39 -7.63
N ASP A 86 -10.31 -7.38 -8.25
CA ASP A 86 -10.95 -8.56 -8.84
C ASP A 86 -10.26 -9.09 -10.11
N GLY A 87 -9.10 -8.52 -10.48
CA GLY A 87 -8.25 -9.03 -11.57
C GLY A 87 -8.64 -8.55 -12.96
N SER A 88 -9.45 -7.49 -13.05
CA SER A 88 -9.93 -6.94 -14.32
C SER A 88 -8.85 -6.18 -15.12
N GLN A 89 -7.74 -5.75 -14.49
CA GLN A 89 -6.64 -5.08 -15.19
C GLN A 89 -5.24 -5.47 -14.68
N GLU A 90 -4.31 -5.70 -15.60
CA GLU A 90 -2.88 -6.02 -15.33
C GLU A 90 -2.12 -4.87 -14.62
N ASN A 91 -2.71 -3.67 -14.50
CA ASN A 91 -2.03 -2.46 -14.01
C ASN A 91 -2.54 -1.93 -12.66
N ALA A 92 -3.33 -2.71 -11.91
CA ALA A 92 -3.90 -2.28 -10.63
C ALA A 92 -2.85 -1.71 -9.65
N GLU A 93 -1.70 -2.38 -9.52
CA GLU A 93 -0.63 -1.94 -8.63
C GLU A 93 -0.02 -0.60 -9.05
N LYS A 94 0.09 -0.36 -10.36
CA LYS A 94 0.60 0.91 -10.88
C LYS A 94 -0.33 2.06 -10.46
N TYR A 95 -1.64 1.90 -10.62
CA TYR A 95 -2.61 2.91 -10.20
C TYR A 95 -2.53 3.19 -8.70
N TYR A 96 -2.44 2.16 -7.86
CA TYR A 96 -2.32 2.35 -6.42
C TYR A 96 -1.07 3.15 -6.05
N LEU A 97 0.08 2.81 -6.64
CA LEU A 97 1.33 3.53 -6.38
C LEU A 97 1.27 4.97 -6.88
N ASP A 98 0.68 5.23 -8.04
CA ASP A 98 0.58 6.59 -8.58
C ASP A 98 -0.34 7.47 -7.72
N ILE A 99 -1.46 6.92 -7.20
CA ILE A 99 -2.32 7.61 -6.23
C ILE A 99 -1.56 7.92 -4.94
N LEU A 100 -0.80 6.95 -4.41
CA LEU A 100 -0.01 7.12 -3.18
C LEU A 100 1.15 8.11 -3.31
N ARG A 101 1.64 8.32 -4.54
CA ARG A 101 2.68 9.32 -4.85
C ARG A 101 2.11 10.71 -5.06
N ASN A 102 0.80 10.85 -5.23
CA ASN A 102 0.17 12.16 -5.35
C ASN A 102 0.24 12.89 -4.00
N PRO A 103 0.84 14.10 -3.93
CA PRO A 103 0.85 14.90 -2.70
C PRO A 103 -0.54 15.32 -2.21
N ALA A 104 -1.57 15.28 -3.07
CA ALA A 104 -2.96 15.53 -2.70
C ALA A 104 -3.68 14.30 -2.11
N CYS A 105 -3.00 13.16 -1.97
CA CYS A 105 -3.58 11.95 -1.40
C CYS A 105 -4.05 12.20 0.03
N THR A 106 -5.33 11.98 0.28
CA THR A 106 -5.97 12.27 1.57
C THR A 106 -5.81 11.13 2.56
N THR A 107 -5.96 11.41 3.86
CA THR A 107 -5.85 10.38 4.91
C THR A 107 -6.83 9.22 4.71
N GLY A 108 -8.06 9.48 4.27
CA GLY A 108 -9.04 8.41 4.00
C GLY A 108 -8.60 7.48 2.85
N ILE A 109 -7.91 8.02 1.84
CA ILE A 109 -7.35 7.21 0.75
C ILE A 109 -6.20 6.35 1.28
N LEU A 110 -5.30 6.92 2.10
CA LEU A 110 -4.21 6.18 2.74
C LEU A 110 -4.73 5.03 3.63
N GLU A 111 -5.79 5.30 4.39
CA GLU A 111 -6.45 4.31 5.25
C GLU A 111 -7.03 3.15 4.44
N LYS A 112 -7.69 3.43 3.32
CA LYS A 112 -8.23 2.39 2.43
C LYS A 112 -7.10 1.61 1.75
N MET A 113 -6.04 2.30 1.30
CA MET A 113 -4.84 1.65 0.74
C MET A 113 -4.15 0.72 1.75
N ALA A 114 -4.13 1.08 3.04
CA ALA A 114 -3.59 0.25 4.11
C ALA A 114 -4.36 -1.06 4.33
N THR A 115 -5.59 -1.18 3.83
CA THR A 115 -6.39 -2.43 3.90
C THR A 115 -6.23 -3.32 2.66
N LEU A 116 -5.52 -2.86 1.63
CA LEU A 116 -5.30 -3.66 0.42
C LEU A 116 -4.31 -4.79 0.67
N SER A 117 -4.42 -5.84 -0.16
CA SER A 117 -3.51 -6.98 -0.15
C SER A 117 -2.26 -6.80 -1.03
N SER A 118 -2.12 -5.65 -1.71
CA SER A 118 -0.97 -5.40 -2.60
C SER A 118 0.31 -5.18 -1.79
N SER A 119 1.29 -6.08 -1.97
CA SER A 119 2.60 -5.98 -1.32
C SER A 119 3.33 -4.69 -1.69
N ALA A 120 3.18 -4.20 -2.92
CA ALA A 120 3.79 -2.95 -3.36
C ALA A 120 3.24 -1.74 -2.57
N VAL A 121 1.92 -1.68 -2.37
CA VAL A 121 1.24 -0.66 -1.56
C VAL A 121 1.70 -0.73 -0.11
N LEU A 122 1.67 -1.92 0.49
CA LEU A 122 2.07 -2.11 1.90
C LEU A 122 3.55 -1.74 2.12
N ASN A 123 4.43 -2.12 1.19
CA ASN A 123 5.84 -1.72 1.23
C ASN A 123 6.01 -0.21 1.10
N TYR A 124 5.26 0.44 0.20
CA TYR A 124 5.30 1.90 0.06
C TYR A 124 4.90 2.60 1.37
N LEU A 125 3.77 2.20 1.97
CA LEU A 125 3.29 2.78 3.24
C LEU A 125 4.30 2.56 4.37
N LEU A 126 4.84 1.35 4.51
CA LEU A 126 5.81 1.01 5.56
C LEU A 126 7.18 1.68 5.38
N ASN A 127 7.58 2.03 4.14
CA ASN A 127 8.81 2.75 3.87
C ASN A 127 8.70 4.26 4.08
N ASN A 128 7.47 4.81 4.13
CA ASN A 128 7.23 6.23 4.32
C ASN A 128 6.97 6.56 5.80
N HIS A 129 8.06 6.64 6.56
CA HIS A 129 8.05 6.90 8.01
C HIS A 129 7.26 8.16 8.41
N SER A 130 7.49 9.27 7.71
CA SER A 130 6.82 10.55 7.97
C SER A 130 5.31 10.48 7.78
N LEU A 131 4.84 9.66 6.83
CA LEU A 131 3.43 9.44 6.55
C LEU A 131 2.77 8.69 7.73
N LEU A 132 3.39 7.61 8.20
CA LEU A 132 2.87 6.83 9.34
C LEU A 132 2.87 7.64 10.64
N GLN A 133 3.85 8.52 10.83
CA GLN A 133 3.88 9.47 11.95
C GLN A 133 2.75 10.49 11.90
N SER A 134 2.43 10.99 10.70
CA SER A 134 1.42 12.03 10.50
C SER A 134 -0.01 11.47 10.50
N HIS A 135 -0.17 10.17 10.26
CA HIS A 135 -1.46 9.49 10.11
C HIS A 135 -1.51 8.20 10.93
N SER A 136 -1.76 8.32 12.24
CA SER A 136 -1.78 7.17 13.16
C SER A 136 -2.84 6.12 12.80
N THR A 137 -3.97 6.54 12.21
CA THR A 137 -5.04 5.64 11.77
C THR A 137 -4.61 4.71 10.64
N VAL A 138 -3.74 5.17 9.74
CA VAL A 138 -3.13 4.33 8.69
C VAL A 138 -2.29 3.22 9.32
N PHE A 139 -1.56 3.55 10.39
CA PHE A 139 -0.75 2.59 11.12
C PHE A 139 -1.60 1.53 11.83
N ASP A 140 -2.72 1.94 12.43
CA ASP A 140 -3.66 1.02 13.06
C ASP A 140 -4.31 0.07 12.04
N ASN A 141 -4.72 0.58 10.88
CA ASN A 141 -5.23 -0.26 9.78
C ASN A 141 -4.18 -1.27 9.28
N LEU A 142 -2.90 -0.89 9.23
CA LEU A 142 -1.83 -1.82 8.87
C LEU A 142 -1.67 -2.94 9.89
N LYS A 143 -1.86 -2.69 11.19
CA LYS A 143 -1.77 -3.75 12.22
C LYS A 143 -2.83 -4.83 12.04
N GLU A 144 -4.01 -4.42 11.60
CA GLU A 144 -5.16 -5.30 11.40
C GLU A 144 -5.13 -5.97 10.01
N ASN A 145 -4.15 -5.66 9.17
CA ASN A 145 -4.07 -6.21 7.82
C ASN A 145 -3.41 -7.61 7.79
N ASP A 146 -4.23 -8.64 7.55
CA ASP A 146 -3.81 -10.04 7.44
C ASP A 146 -2.91 -10.35 6.22
N ALA A 147 -2.86 -9.45 5.22
CA ALA A 147 -2.05 -9.62 4.01
C ALA A 147 -0.57 -9.25 4.21
N LEU A 148 -0.17 -8.79 5.40
CA LEU A 148 1.22 -8.48 5.71
C LEU A 148 2.10 -9.72 5.65
N SER A 149 3.16 -9.65 4.85
CA SER A 149 4.23 -10.66 4.89
C SER A 149 4.98 -10.63 6.23
N PRO A 150 5.68 -11.73 6.60
CA PRO A 150 6.46 -11.77 7.84
C PRO A 150 7.49 -10.64 7.99
N ALA A 151 8.12 -10.23 6.88
CA ALA A 151 9.08 -9.13 6.88
C ALA A 151 8.40 -7.76 7.14
N GLN A 152 7.23 -7.54 6.54
CA GLN A 152 6.44 -6.33 6.74
C GLN A 152 5.88 -6.24 8.16
N SER A 153 5.35 -7.35 8.68
CA SER A 153 4.87 -7.46 10.06
C SER A 153 5.99 -7.16 11.07
N ARG A 154 7.19 -7.72 10.86
CA ARG A 154 8.36 -7.43 11.69
C ARG A 154 8.71 -5.94 11.69
N ARG A 155 8.71 -5.28 10.52
CA ARG A 155 8.97 -3.84 10.42
C ARG A 155 7.91 -3.02 11.15
N LEU A 156 6.63 -3.38 11.04
CA LEU A 156 5.55 -2.74 11.78
C LEU A 156 5.72 -2.89 13.30
N GLN A 157 6.18 -4.06 13.77
CA GLN A 157 6.52 -4.28 15.18
C GLN A 157 7.74 -3.49 15.65
N GLU A 158 8.76 -3.31 14.80
CA GLU A 158 9.90 -2.44 15.10
C GLU A 158 9.44 -0.99 15.28
N TYR A 159 8.49 -0.54 14.47
CA TYR A 159 7.88 0.79 14.60
C TYR A 159 7.10 0.98 15.91
N LEU A 160 6.42 -0.06 16.39
CA LEU A 160 5.82 -0.08 17.73
C LEU A 160 6.90 -0.02 18.83
N ARG A 161 7.94 -0.85 18.71
CA ARG A 161 8.97 -1.01 19.73
C ARG A 161 9.87 0.21 19.89
N PHE A 162 10.21 0.88 18.80
CA PHE A 162 11.14 2.02 18.78
C PHE A 162 10.44 3.38 18.71
N GLY A 163 9.10 3.39 18.84
CA GLY A 163 8.33 4.61 19.07
C GLY A 163 8.25 5.52 17.85
N LEU A 164 7.51 5.08 16.83
CA LEU A 164 7.12 5.92 15.69
C LEU A 164 5.81 6.65 15.91
N VAL A 165 4.88 5.94 16.51
CA VAL A 165 3.65 6.50 17.04
C VAL A 165 3.95 6.73 18.50
N GLY A 166 3.81 7.97 18.97
CA GLY A 166 3.89 8.28 20.39
C GLY A 166 2.76 7.59 21.14
N GLU A 167 2.85 6.28 21.31
CA GLU A 167 2.38 5.67 22.53
C GLU A 167 3.10 6.44 23.62
N LYS A 168 2.35 7.33 24.28
CA LYS A 168 2.67 7.69 25.65
C LYS A 168 2.92 6.34 26.31
N ALA A 169 4.19 6.06 26.57
CA ALA A 169 4.57 4.93 27.37
C ALA A 169 3.67 5.01 28.61
N ASP A 170 2.81 4.03 28.78
CA ASP A 170 2.31 3.75 30.11
C ASP A 170 3.57 3.39 30.91
N GLU A 171 4.11 4.41 31.58
CA GLU A 171 5.11 4.31 32.62
C GLU A 171 4.49 3.51 33.75
N GLY A 172 4.52 2.19 33.58
CA GLY A 172 3.74 1.29 34.42
C GLY A 172 4.31 -0.11 34.46
N THR A 173 5.61 -0.30 34.26
CA THR A 173 6.44 -1.29 34.99
C THR A 173 7.86 -1.34 34.42
N ALA A 174 8.76 -0.58 35.03
CA ALA A 174 10.18 -0.86 34.98
C ALA A 174 10.62 -1.38 36.36
N LYS A 175 11.50 -2.41 36.33
CA LYS A 175 12.29 -3.00 37.43
C LYS A 175 11.52 -4.03 38.28
N GLU A 176 11.99 -5.23 38.58
CA GLU A 176 13.31 -5.88 38.70
C GLU A 176 13.17 -7.33 38.18
N SER A 177 14.16 -7.97 37.56
CA SER A 177 15.21 -8.66 38.31
C SER A 177 16.25 -9.22 37.34
N ALA A 178 17.50 -8.86 37.59
CA ALA A 178 18.67 -9.52 37.04
C ALA A 178 19.16 -10.55 38.05
N LEU A 179 19.43 -11.77 37.56
CA LEU A 179 20.38 -12.76 38.07
C LEU A 179 20.30 -13.17 39.55
N GLU A 180 19.84 -14.40 39.79
CA GLU A 180 20.51 -15.28 40.74
C GLU A 180 20.39 -16.75 40.33
N SER A 181 21.55 -17.40 40.27
CA SER A 181 21.77 -18.81 39.96
C SER A 181 21.21 -19.73 41.04
N THR A 182 20.60 -20.83 40.64
CA THR A 182 20.60 -22.06 41.44
C THR A 182 20.80 -23.27 40.52
N GLU A 183 21.99 -23.85 40.62
CA GLU A 183 22.26 -25.24 40.28
C GLU A 183 21.27 -26.14 41.03
N GLN A 184 20.58 -27.01 40.31
CA GLN A 184 20.28 -28.35 40.84
C GLN A 184 20.17 -29.35 39.68
N ALA A 185 21.11 -30.28 39.72
CA ALA A 185 21.24 -31.44 38.86
C ALA A 185 20.17 -32.52 39.16
N VAL A 186 20.17 -33.52 38.27
CA VAL A 186 19.61 -34.90 38.27
C VAL A 186 18.73 -35.06 37.02
N GLU A 187 19.29 -35.53 35.89
CA GLU A 187 19.30 -36.96 35.44
C GLU A 187 17.86 -37.47 35.25
N GLU A 188 17.41 -38.03 34.12
CA GLU A 188 18.01 -38.97 33.18
C GLU A 188 17.01 -39.10 32.01
N ASP A 189 17.46 -38.98 30.76
CA ASP A 189 16.99 -39.79 29.61
C ASP A 189 17.77 -39.39 28.35
N VAL A 190 18.91 -40.04 28.19
CA VAL A 190 19.71 -40.08 26.96
C VAL A 190 19.48 -41.43 26.31
N ALA A 191 18.95 -41.42 25.08
CA ALA A 191 19.13 -42.40 23.98
C ALA A 191 17.87 -42.33 23.10
N GLU A 192 17.84 -41.70 21.93
CA GLU A 192 18.41 -42.12 20.63
C GLU A 192 17.94 -41.01 19.64
N LEU A 193 18.63 -40.51 18.62
CA LEU A 193 19.83 -40.89 17.89
C LEU A 193 20.37 -39.61 17.22
N LYS A 194 21.64 -39.31 17.44
CA LYS A 194 22.46 -38.50 16.52
C LYS A 194 22.75 -39.36 15.29
N GLU A 195 22.47 -38.85 14.09
CA GLU A 195 23.36 -39.00 12.93
C GLU A 195 22.97 -37.99 11.85
N GLY A 196 23.92 -37.14 11.44
CA GLY A 196 23.74 -36.19 10.33
C GLY A 196 24.25 -34.78 10.60
N LEU A 197 25.50 -34.62 11.04
CA LEU A 197 26.22 -33.34 10.95
C LEU A 197 26.62 -33.11 9.48
N SER A 198 26.30 -31.95 8.93
CA SER A 198 27.23 -31.22 8.05
C SER A 198 27.15 -29.74 8.41
N GLY A 199 28.19 -29.27 9.11
CA GLY A 199 28.42 -27.85 9.35
C GLY A 199 29.08 -27.25 8.13
N GLU A 200 28.36 -26.35 7.46
CA GLU A 200 28.84 -25.39 6.46
C GLU A 200 27.56 -24.69 5.96
N ASP A 201 27.07 -23.68 6.68
CA ASP A 201 26.06 -22.71 6.16
C ASP A 201 25.78 -21.54 7.14
N LEU A 202 26.52 -21.45 8.25
CA LEU A 202 26.35 -20.43 9.28
C LEU A 202 27.52 -19.42 9.34
N ALA A 203 28.16 -19.13 8.20
CA ALA A 203 29.38 -18.30 8.16
C ALA A 203 29.60 -17.41 6.91
N ILE A 204 28.56 -16.98 6.16
CA ILE A 204 28.76 -16.13 4.94
C ILE A 204 27.87 -14.87 4.92
N TYR A 205 27.71 -14.16 6.03
CA TYR A 205 27.22 -12.76 5.98
C TYR A 205 27.89 -11.86 7.03
N SER A 206 29.17 -12.10 7.31
CA SER A 206 29.99 -11.27 8.21
C SER A 206 31.23 -10.68 7.53
N GLU A 207 31.26 -10.56 6.19
CA GLU A 207 32.46 -10.14 5.45
C GLU A 207 32.14 -9.17 4.29
N LEU A 208 31.49 -8.04 4.59
CA LEU A 208 31.42 -6.88 3.68
C LEU A 208 31.60 -5.55 4.44
N VAL A 209 32.45 -5.53 5.46
CA VAL A 209 33.02 -4.30 6.02
C VAL A 209 34.52 -4.48 6.11
N ALA A 210 35.23 -3.51 5.56
CA ALA A 210 36.68 -3.33 5.51
C ALA A 210 37.40 -3.94 4.30
N GLU A 211 37.53 -3.13 3.24
CA GLU A 211 38.81 -2.90 2.59
C GLU A 211 38.80 -1.47 2.02
N GLU A 212 39.21 -0.51 2.87
CA GLU A 212 39.88 0.71 2.39
C GLU A 212 41.21 0.27 1.79
N ASN A 213 41.47 0.61 0.54
CA ASN A 213 42.84 0.74 0.06
C ASN A 213 42.98 2.02 -0.73
N GLU A 214 43.90 2.84 -0.22
CA GLU A 214 44.40 4.09 -0.77
C GLU A 214 44.96 3.88 -2.18
N GLU A 215 44.73 4.84 -3.06
CA GLU A 215 45.56 5.27 -4.21
C GLU A 215 44.69 5.65 -5.42
N ASN A 216 44.21 6.89 -5.44
CA ASN A 216 44.27 7.71 -6.65
C ASN A 216 44.15 9.20 -6.30
N LEU A 217 45.21 9.71 -5.68
CA LEU A 217 45.58 11.11 -5.78
C LEU A 217 45.98 11.38 -7.23
N ASN A 218 45.11 12.02 -8.01
CA ASN A 218 45.48 12.90 -9.11
C ASN A 218 44.27 13.75 -9.52
N ALA A 219 44.12 14.91 -8.86
CA ALA A 219 43.48 16.06 -9.47
C ALA A 219 44.40 16.58 -10.60
N PRO A 220 43.82 17.19 -11.66
CA PRO A 220 43.90 18.65 -11.67
C PRO A 220 42.62 19.36 -12.15
N SER A 221 42.35 20.45 -11.42
CA SER A 221 41.73 21.73 -11.79
C SER A 221 41.32 21.97 -13.26
N LEU A 222 40.09 22.43 -13.48
CA LEU A 222 39.76 23.84 -13.69
C LEU A 222 38.23 24.01 -13.78
N ILE A 223 37.69 24.89 -12.95
CA ILE A 223 36.33 25.42 -13.06
C ILE A 223 36.48 26.75 -13.81
N GLU A 224 35.92 26.86 -15.01
CA GLU A 224 35.66 28.15 -15.64
C GLU A 224 34.20 28.52 -15.33
N ILE A 225 34.04 29.55 -14.51
CA ILE A 225 32.82 30.33 -14.38
C ILE A 225 33.02 31.51 -15.33
N GLU A 226 32.19 31.62 -16.37
CA GLU A 226 31.97 32.90 -17.05
C GLU A 226 30.65 33.49 -16.55
N ASP A 227 30.79 34.54 -15.73
CA ASP A 227 29.77 35.56 -15.49
C ASP A 227 29.99 36.66 -16.55
N ASP A 228 29.02 36.85 -17.45
CA ASP A 228 28.47 38.17 -17.87
C ASP A 228 27.21 37.98 -18.76
#